data_AF-A0A8H1L648-F1
#
_entry.id   AF-A0A8H1L648-F1
#
_cell.length_a   1.000
_cell.length_b   1.000
_cell.length_c   1.000
_cell.angle_alpha   90.00
_cell.angle_beta   90.00
_cell.angle_gamma   90.00
#
_symmetry.space_group_name_H-M   'P 1'
#
loop_
_entity.id
_entity.type
_entity.pdbx_description
1 polymer ?
#
loop_
_entity_poly.entity_id
_entity_poly.type
_entity_poly.pdbx_seq_one_letter_code
_entity_poly.pdbx_strand_id
1 'polypeptide(L)'
;HGDDHIHLTVSRVDWSGQLLTDRWDYRRAREAADRLEEEHGLVRAADRFRAEGPEVRNNELEASKRRRGPEPDRPPEREELRRLVREVRDASRGLGRDAFESGLADVGVGVRANVASTGRMNGYSFTLEGWTDGSGEQVWVAASKVARELRWAQLKTVIGDDPSDNAVAKKDVPSKKDVSEFVDRATEMLRQGRIERGAALPGDHPALSSDPATRILAQWQAKVAGQEVPAEALPEPKQVPEPAAAWTDKRRRPYGALATDAIPGEIKKANRQIATWQGEMEMAQTNARTWDGLATGSVTGNRVRDLHQLAAKVEAARPHIEAEVAARHDRVAADTAADAARKMLREATRLKGLGWLELRREGTSRKAEEKKAAVSKEAIHAYVEQASQAMTRAADASRAAQKASGLPYAEGEQKRLREQWPQLLADAQRGDQDEGRARRDAEQARVEDLARRIQGAAARADRLAQEAELRRTMPADQAKAEGRARRDAARTAPSTARRRKASPPPRAGEQPAHLRRRPPASGGPGKTR
;
A
#
# COMPACT_ATOMS: atom_id res chain seq x y z
N HIS A 1 32.18 20.40 -8.92
CA HIS A 1 31.70 21.50 -8.07
C HIS A 1 30.57 22.21 -8.80
N GLY A 2 29.33 21.87 -8.44
CA GLY A 2 28.14 22.65 -8.72
C GLY A 2 27.68 23.26 -7.39
N ASP A 3 26.77 24.22 -7.42
CA ASP A 3 26.34 24.97 -6.23
C ASP A 3 25.50 24.14 -5.24
N ASP A 4 25.33 22.84 -5.50
CA ASP A 4 24.40 21.94 -4.82
C ASP A 4 25.06 20.80 -4.04
N HIS A 5 26.39 20.79 -3.88
CA HIS A 5 27.07 19.74 -3.11
C HIS A 5 28.28 20.19 -2.28
N ILE A 6 28.49 19.47 -1.18
CA ILE A 6 29.65 19.59 -0.30
C ILE A 6 30.59 18.39 -0.46
N HIS A 7 31.90 18.64 -0.36
CA HIS A 7 32.90 17.58 -0.33
C HIS A 7 33.27 17.27 1.11
N LEU A 8 33.08 16.01 1.51
CA LEU A 8 33.49 15.51 2.81
C LEU A 8 34.75 14.67 2.65
N THR A 9 35.78 14.99 3.44
CA THR A 9 36.96 14.14 3.59
C THR A 9 36.88 13.44 4.93
N VAL A 10 36.89 12.10 4.91
CA VAL A 10 36.77 11.27 6.11
C VAL A 10 37.89 10.23 6.15
N SER A 11 38.50 10.06 7.34
CA SER A 11 39.46 8.99 7.60
C SER A 11 38.74 7.74 8.07
N ARG A 12 39.11 6.59 7.52
CA ARG A 12 38.59 5.27 7.93
C ARG A 12 39.31 4.69 9.15
N VAL A 13 40.39 5.33 9.58
CA VAL A 13 41.21 4.88 10.70
C VAL A 13 40.96 5.84 11.86
N ASP A 14 40.56 5.29 13.00
CA ASP A 14 40.37 6.08 14.22
C ASP A 14 41.71 6.40 14.89
N TRP A 15 41.67 7.22 15.94
CA TRP A 15 42.85 7.64 16.70
C TRP A 15 43.56 6.51 17.45
N SER A 16 42.94 5.32 17.54
CA SER A 16 43.53 4.11 18.12
C SER A 16 44.15 3.18 17.07
N GLY A 17 44.13 3.58 15.79
CA GLY A 17 44.64 2.80 14.67
C GLY A 17 43.69 1.70 14.20
N GLN A 18 42.44 1.68 14.67
CA GLN A 18 41.43 0.71 14.26
C GLN A 18 40.76 1.15 12.97
N LEU A 19 40.66 0.22 12.01
CA LEU A 19 40.02 0.45 10.71
C LEU A 19 38.52 0.22 10.81
N LEU A 20 37.73 1.21 10.38
CA LEU A 20 36.30 1.05 10.19
C LEU A 20 36.04 -0.03 9.13
N THR A 21 35.33 -1.08 9.55
CA THR A 21 35.02 -2.24 8.69
C THR A 21 33.93 -1.89 7.69
N ASP A 22 34.10 -2.29 6.43
CA ASP A 22 33.12 -2.03 5.33
C ASP A 22 31.90 -2.95 5.39
N ARG A 23 31.87 -3.87 6.35
CA ARG A 23 30.82 -4.88 6.43
C ARG A 23 29.51 -4.20 6.83
N TRP A 24 28.51 -4.26 5.94
CA TRP A 24 27.18 -3.66 6.10
C TRP A 24 27.20 -2.12 6.16
N ASP A 25 28.20 -1.48 5.57
CA ASP A 25 28.26 -0.03 5.39
C ASP A 25 27.00 0.54 4.74
N TYR A 26 26.46 -0.08 3.70
CA TYR A 26 25.24 0.34 3.01
C TYR A 26 24.02 0.38 3.95
N ARG A 27 23.93 -0.58 4.87
CA ARG A 27 22.83 -0.67 5.84
C ARG A 27 22.96 0.42 6.89
N ARG A 28 24.17 0.63 7.43
CA ARG A 28 24.44 1.69 8.42
C ARG A 28 24.29 3.08 7.82
N ALA A 29 24.74 3.27 6.58
CA ALA A 29 24.55 4.50 5.82
C ALA A 29 23.06 4.76 5.58
N ARG A 30 22.27 3.72 5.28
CA ARG A 30 20.83 3.85 5.14
C ARG A 30 20.12 4.21 6.45
N GLU A 31 20.47 3.55 7.55
CA GLU A 31 19.94 3.87 8.88
C GLU A 31 20.35 5.27 9.36
N ALA A 32 21.49 5.80 8.90
CA ALA A 32 21.92 7.17 9.17
C ALA A 32 21.16 8.18 8.30
N ALA A 33 20.99 7.90 7.00
CA ALA A 33 20.23 8.73 6.08
C ALA A 33 18.76 8.84 6.50
N ASP A 34 18.10 7.72 6.79
CA ASP A 34 16.70 7.70 7.22
C ASP A 34 16.48 8.56 8.49
N ARG A 35 17.42 8.52 9.45
CA ARG A 35 17.36 9.34 10.66
C ARG A 35 17.51 10.83 10.38
N LEU A 36 18.45 11.21 9.52
CA LEU A 36 18.66 12.60 9.11
C LEU A 36 17.45 13.13 8.31
N GLU A 37 16.88 12.29 7.45
CA GLU A 37 15.69 12.63 6.68
C GLU A 37 14.49 12.88 7.61
N GLU A 38 14.27 12.03 8.62
CA GLU A 38 13.23 12.23 9.64
C GLU A 38 13.48 13.49 10.50
N GLU A 39 14.71 13.71 10.96
CA GLU A 39 15.09 14.87 11.78
C GLU A 39 14.88 16.20 11.04
N HIS A 40 15.17 16.23 9.74
CA HIS A 40 15.07 17.43 8.93
C HIS A 40 13.76 17.56 8.15
N GLY A 41 12.79 16.66 8.38
CA GLY A 41 11.49 16.69 7.69
C GLY A 41 11.61 16.46 6.17
N LEU A 42 12.65 15.75 5.73
CA LEU A 42 12.87 15.38 4.33
C LEU A 42 12.12 14.07 4.01
N VAL A 43 11.75 13.89 2.74
CA VAL A 43 11.14 12.64 2.28
C VAL A 43 12.18 11.52 2.36
N ARG A 44 11.86 10.45 3.08
CA ARG A 44 12.77 9.32 3.23
C ARG A 44 13.13 8.72 1.88
N ALA A 45 14.40 8.40 1.68
CA ALA A 45 14.84 7.73 0.46
C ALA A 45 14.12 6.39 0.25
N ALA A 46 13.69 5.70 1.32
CA ALA A 46 12.93 4.44 1.23
C ALA A 46 11.55 4.64 0.59
N ASP A 47 10.94 5.79 0.83
CA ASP A 47 9.61 6.12 0.33
C ASP A 47 9.68 6.64 -1.12
N ARG A 48 10.85 7.12 -1.56
CA ARG A 48 11.14 7.39 -2.98
C ARG A 48 11.30 6.10 -3.81
N PHE A 49 11.80 5.02 -3.24
CA PHE A 49 11.98 3.75 -3.95
C PHE A 49 10.63 3.03 -4.13
N ARG A 50 9.89 3.38 -5.18
CA ARG A 50 8.67 2.67 -5.58
C ARG A 50 9.02 1.27 -6.12
N ALA A 51 8.48 0.23 -5.50
CA ALA A 51 8.64 -1.17 -5.93
C ALA A 51 7.92 -1.53 -7.27
N GLU A 52 7.39 -0.53 -7.99
CA GLU A 52 6.31 -0.71 -8.98
C GLU A 52 6.76 -0.68 -10.46
N GLY A 53 8.05 -0.81 -10.75
CA GLY A 53 8.53 -1.00 -12.12
C GLY A 53 9.90 -0.36 -12.41
N PRO A 54 10.41 -0.48 -13.65
CA PRO A 54 11.67 0.16 -14.05
C PRO A 54 11.59 1.68 -13.88
N GLU A 55 12.52 2.24 -13.11
CA GLU A 55 12.61 3.66 -12.79
C GLU A 55 12.96 4.48 -14.05
N VAL A 56 12.33 5.65 -14.20
CA VAL A 56 12.70 6.63 -15.25
C VAL A 56 14.15 7.04 -14.98
N ARG A 57 15.04 6.72 -15.92
CA ARG A 57 16.46 7.01 -15.74
C ARG A 57 16.71 8.51 -15.88
N ASN A 58 17.76 9.05 -15.24
CA ASN A 58 18.10 10.47 -15.33
C ASN A 58 18.21 10.98 -16.77
N ASN A 59 18.71 10.17 -17.71
CA ASN A 59 18.77 10.54 -19.13
C ASN A 59 17.39 10.65 -19.80
N GLU A 60 16.42 9.83 -19.40
CA GLU A 60 15.03 9.88 -19.88
C GLU A 60 14.31 11.10 -19.31
N LEU A 61 14.58 11.42 -18.04
CA LEU A 61 14.01 12.57 -17.35
C LEU A 61 14.52 13.90 -17.93
N GLU A 62 15.83 13.98 -18.21
CA GLU A 62 16.44 15.13 -18.91
C GLU A 62 15.96 15.25 -20.37
N ALA A 63 15.74 14.13 -21.06
CA ALA A 63 15.17 14.15 -22.42
C ALA A 63 13.70 14.60 -22.43
N SER A 64 12.90 14.19 -21.45
CA SER A 64 11.52 14.64 -21.26
C SER A 64 11.47 16.15 -21.01
N LYS A 65 12.30 16.67 -20.09
CA LYS A 65 12.39 18.11 -19.79
C LYS A 65 12.77 18.94 -21.02
N ARG A 66 13.68 18.44 -21.88
CA ARG A 66 14.06 19.13 -23.12
C ARG A 66 12.93 19.17 -24.15
N ARG A 67 12.10 18.11 -24.24
CA ARG A 67 10.99 18.05 -25.21
C ARG A 67 9.74 18.79 -24.73
N ARG A 68 9.41 18.67 -23.45
CA ARG A 68 8.12 19.09 -22.87
C ARG A 68 8.22 20.31 -21.95
N GLY A 69 9.43 20.83 -21.75
CA GLY A 69 9.69 21.95 -20.84
C GLY A 69 9.99 21.51 -19.40
N PRO A 70 10.51 22.42 -18.56
CA PRO A 70 10.86 22.16 -17.15
C PRO A 70 9.66 22.21 -16.20
N GLU A 71 8.43 22.33 -16.71
CA GLU A 71 7.22 22.58 -15.92
C GLU A 71 6.88 21.36 -15.04
N PRO A 72 6.58 21.55 -13.74
CA PRO A 72 6.40 20.46 -12.77
C PRO A 72 5.14 19.61 -12.98
N ASP A 73 4.24 20.02 -13.88
CA ASP A 73 2.88 19.48 -13.96
C ASP A 73 2.73 18.26 -14.87
N ARG A 74 3.75 17.91 -15.68
CA ARG A 74 3.70 16.74 -16.57
C ARG A 74 4.73 15.67 -16.19
N PRO A 75 4.30 14.46 -15.79
CA PRO A 75 5.22 13.37 -15.54
C PRO A 75 5.95 12.96 -16.84
N PRO A 76 7.15 12.35 -16.75
CA PRO A 76 7.87 11.82 -17.90
C PRO A 76 6.98 10.89 -18.75
N GLU A 77 7.23 10.84 -20.06
CA GLU A 77 6.33 10.18 -21.02
C GLU A 77 6.07 8.70 -20.68
N ARG A 78 7.05 8.00 -20.11
CA ARG A 78 6.90 6.60 -19.68
C ARG A 78 6.06 6.45 -18.40
N GLU A 79 6.09 7.42 -17.51
CA GLU A 79 5.24 7.45 -16.31
C GLU A 79 3.79 7.80 -16.66
N GLU A 80 3.61 8.74 -17.60
CA GLU A 80 2.30 9.05 -18.18
C GLU A 80 1.69 7.82 -18.86
N LEU A 81 2.47 7.11 -19.69
CA LEU A 81 2.04 5.82 -20.26
C LEU A 81 1.68 4.80 -19.19
N ARG A 82 2.48 4.67 -18.13
CA ARG A 82 2.21 3.71 -17.05
C ARG A 82 0.88 4.02 -16.36
N ARG A 83 0.59 5.30 -16.10
CA ARG A 83 -0.68 5.74 -15.50
C ARG A 83 -1.86 5.42 -16.43
N LEU A 84 -1.83 5.93 -17.65
CA LEU A 84 -2.93 5.78 -18.61
C LEU A 84 -3.21 4.31 -18.95
N VAL A 85 -2.17 3.52 -19.20
CA VAL A 85 -2.34 2.09 -19.53
C VAL A 85 -2.87 1.28 -18.34
N ARG A 86 -2.54 1.65 -17.09
CA ARG A 86 -3.10 1.01 -15.89
C ARG A 86 -4.57 1.37 -15.71
N GLU A 87 -4.93 2.63 -15.86
CA GLU A 87 -6.33 3.11 -15.79
C GLU A 87 -7.20 2.39 -16.82
N VAL A 88 -6.75 2.33 -18.07
CA VAL A 88 -7.46 1.61 -19.14
C VAL A 88 -7.50 0.10 -18.87
N ARG A 89 -6.39 -0.52 -18.41
CA ARG A 89 -6.40 -1.95 -18.03
C ARG A 89 -7.47 -2.25 -16.99
N ASP A 90 -7.57 -1.40 -15.97
CA ASP A 90 -8.50 -1.61 -14.86
C ASP A 90 -9.95 -1.34 -15.29
N ALA A 91 -10.18 -0.37 -16.18
CA ALA A 91 -11.47 -0.12 -16.81
C ALA A 91 -11.90 -1.23 -17.79
N SER A 92 -10.96 -1.83 -18.51
CA SER A 92 -11.19 -2.91 -19.50
C SER A 92 -11.13 -4.32 -18.90
N ARG A 93 -11.17 -4.43 -17.56
CA ARG A 93 -11.06 -5.71 -16.87
C ARG A 93 -12.23 -6.64 -17.25
N GLY A 94 -11.92 -7.80 -17.82
CA GLY A 94 -12.90 -8.79 -18.27
C GLY A 94 -13.71 -8.40 -19.52
N LEU A 95 -13.37 -7.30 -20.20
CA LEU A 95 -14.07 -6.81 -21.40
C LEU A 95 -13.41 -7.24 -22.72
N GLY A 96 -12.34 -8.02 -22.63
CA GLY A 96 -11.59 -8.53 -23.77
C GLY A 96 -10.62 -7.54 -24.38
N ARG A 97 -9.97 -7.98 -25.45
CA ARG A 97 -8.88 -7.26 -26.13
C ARG A 97 -9.37 -5.98 -26.82
N ASP A 98 -10.50 -6.03 -27.50
CA ASP A 98 -11.01 -4.91 -28.31
C ASP A 98 -11.38 -3.71 -27.42
N ALA A 99 -11.97 -3.97 -26.25
CA ALA A 99 -12.29 -2.93 -25.27
C ALA A 99 -11.03 -2.27 -24.67
N PHE A 100 -9.95 -3.04 -24.52
CA PHE A 100 -8.66 -2.53 -24.06
C PHE A 100 -7.95 -1.68 -25.13
N GLU A 101 -7.93 -2.13 -26.38
CA GLU A 101 -7.34 -1.37 -27.48
C GLU A 101 -8.14 -0.08 -27.77
N SER A 102 -9.47 -0.14 -27.72
CA SER A 102 -10.34 1.03 -27.86
C SER A 102 -10.11 2.05 -26.73
N GLY A 103 -10.08 1.59 -25.48
CA GLY A 103 -9.87 2.47 -24.34
C GLY A 103 -8.49 3.17 -24.35
N LEU A 104 -7.46 2.52 -24.92
CA LEU A 104 -6.14 3.13 -25.09
C LEU A 104 -6.15 4.22 -26.16
N ALA A 105 -6.87 3.99 -27.27
CA ALA A 105 -7.05 5.01 -28.30
C ALA A 105 -7.79 6.25 -27.75
N ASP A 106 -8.83 6.04 -26.93
CA ASP A 106 -9.62 7.13 -26.34
C ASP A 106 -8.81 8.05 -25.41
N VAL A 107 -7.76 7.52 -24.77
CA VAL A 107 -6.85 8.29 -23.91
C VAL A 107 -5.57 8.76 -24.62
N GLY A 108 -5.53 8.65 -25.95
CA GLY A 108 -4.40 9.14 -26.76
C GLY A 108 -3.14 8.26 -26.71
N VAL A 109 -3.26 6.98 -26.35
CA VAL A 109 -2.16 6.02 -26.33
C VAL A 109 -2.17 5.18 -27.61
N GLY A 110 -1.12 5.32 -28.42
CA GLY A 110 -0.92 4.47 -29.59
C GLY A 110 -0.52 3.06 -29.18
N VAL A 111 -1.16 2.04 -29.77
CA VAL A 111 -0.95 0.62 -29.45
C VAL A 111 -0.45 -0.16 -30.67
N ARG A 112 0.55 -1.02 -30.44
CA ARG A 112 1.05 -1.98 -31.43
C ARG A 112 1.05 -3.38 -30.85
N ALA A 113 0.22 -4.26 -31.40
CA ALA A 113 0.22 -5.68 -31.05
C ALA A 113 1.38 -6.40 -31.73
N ASN A 114 2.28 -6.98 -30.94
CA ASN A 114 3.39 -7.78 -31.42
C ASN A 114 2.94 -9.24 -31.54
N VAL A 115 2.55 -9.64 -32.74
CA VAL A 115 2.17 -11.02 -33.07
C VAL A 115 3.35 -11.69 -33.79
N ALA A 116 3.76 -12.87 -33.33
CA ALA A 116 4.80 -13.66 -33.98
C ALA A 116 4.32 -14.15 -35.36
N SER A 117 5.25 -14.52 -36.25
CA SER A 117 4.92 -15.15 -37.54
C SER A 117 4.11 -16.45 -37.42
N THR A 118 4.09 -17.05 -36.22
CA THR A 118 3.28 -18.23 -35.86
C THR A 118 1.85 -17.88 -35.43
N GLY A 119 1.44 -16.61 -35.48
CA GLY A 119 0.13 -16.13 -35.04
C GLY A 119 -0.03 -15.92 -33.53
N ARG A 120 1.01 -16.24 -32.72
CA ARG A 120 0.97 -16.10 -31.26
C ARG A 120 1.24 -14.65 -30.83
N MET A 121 0.36 -14.08 -30.01
CA MET A 121 0.55 -12.76 -29.39
C MET A 121 1.69 -12.78 -28.36
N ASN A 122 2.72 -11.98 -28.59
CA ASN A 122 3.86 -11.79 -27.68
C ASN A 122 3.64 -10.62 -26.71
N GLY A 123 2.86 -9.62 -27.11
CA GLY A 123 2.42 -8.52 -26.24
C GLY A 123 2.29 -7.18 -26.94
N TYR A 124 2.16 -6.10 -26.17
CA TYR A 124 1.98 -4.76 -26.71
C TYR A 124 3.24 -3.90 -26.66
N SER A 125 3.30 -2.93 -27.55
CA SER A 125 4.13 -1.74 -27.43
C SER A 125 3.23 -0.50 -27.43
N PHE A 126 3.57 0.47 -26.60
CA PHE A 126 2.78 1.70 -26.41
C PHE A 126 3.59 2.93 -26.79
N THR A 127 2.88 3.97 -27.20
CA THR A 127 3.45 5.30 -27.47
C THR A 127 2.45 6.40 -27.13
N LEU A 128 2.94 7.63 -26.94
CA LEU A 128 2.10 8.81 -26.74
C LEU A 128 2.15 9.70 -27.97
N GLU A 129 1.07 10.39 -28.26
CA GLU A 129 1.03 11.39 -29.31
C GLU A 129 2.17 12.43 -29.12
N GLY A 130 2.92 12.69 -30.21
CA GLY A 130 4.07 13.60 -30.19
C GLY A 130 5.35 13.07 -29.53
N TRP A 131 5.40 11.81 -29.09
CA TRP A 131 6.63 11.21 -28.54
C TRP A 131 7.55 10.64 -29.61
N THR A 132 8.40 11.49 -30.18
CA THR A 132 9.36 11.12 -31.22
C THR A 132 10.81 11.12 -30.75
N ASP A 133 11.67 10.40 -31.47
CA ASP A 133 13.12 10.38 -31.26
C ASP A 133 13.83 11.54 -32.01
N GLY A 134 15.16 11.57 -31.95
CA GLY A 134 15.98 12.60 -32.59
C GLY A 134 15.93 12.59 -34.13
N SER A 135 15.39 11.53 -34.73
CA SER A 135 15.12 11.40 -36.18
C SER A 135 13.68 11.75 -36.56
N GLY A 136 12.82 12.08 -35.59
CA GLY A 136 11.40 12.35 -35.83
C GLY A 136 10.54 11.09 -35.91
N GLU A 137 11.09 9.90 -35.64
CA GLU A 137 10.35 8.63 -35.63
C GLU A 137 9.66 8.41 -34.28
N GLN A 138 8.50 7.76 -34.29
CA GLN A 138 7.70 7.54 -33.08
C GLN A 138 8.39 6.55 -32.12
N VAL A 139 8.50 6.91 -30.84
CA VAL A 139 9.12 6.06 -29.82
C VAL A 139 8.13 5.02 -29.30
N TRP A 140 8.39 3.75 -29.57
CA TRP A 140 7.58 2.62 -29.08
C TRP A 140 8.23 1.94 -27.87
N VAL A 141 7.48 1.82 -26.77
CA VAL A 141 7.95 1.14 -25.55
C VAL A 141 7.17 -0.15 -25.33
N ALA A 142 7.88 -1.27 -25.25
CA ALA A 142 7.28 -2.56 -24.93
C ALA A 142 6.57 -2.52 -23.57
N ALA A 143 5.41 -3.17 -23.46
CA ALA A 143 4.57 -3.15 -22.26
C ALA A 143 5.33 -3.62 -21.00
N SER A 144 6.21 -4.62 -21.13
CA SER A 144 7.07 -5.13 -20.05
C SER A 144 8.12 -4.12 -19.55
N LYS A 145 8.45 -3.11 -20.36
CA LYS A 145 9.35 -2.00 -20.01
C LYS A 145 8.58 -0.80 -19.45
N VAL A 146 7.28 -0.69 -19.75
CA VAL A 146 6.39 0.28 -19.10
C VAL A 146 6.12 -0.17 -17.66
N ALA A 147 5.64 -1.40 -17.45
CA ALA A 147 5.53 -2.03 -16.13
C ALA A 147 5.46 -3.56 -16.22
N ARG A 148 5.89 -4.27 -15.18
CA ARG A 148 6.01 -5.75 -15.22
C ARG A 148 4.66 -6.44 -15.41
N GLU A 149 3.63 -5.92 -14.75
CA GLU A 149 2.25 -6.40 -14.77
C GLU A 149 1.52 -6.14 -16.10
N LEU A 150 2.05 -5.26 -16.95
CA LEU A 150 1.49 -5.00 -18.29
C LEU A 150 2.03 -5.97 -19.35
N ARG A 151 2.89 -6.92 -18.99
CA ARG A 151 3.32 -7.98 -19.92
C ARG A 151 2.13 -8.86 -20.31
N TRP A 152 2.10 -9.34 -21.55
CA TRP A 152 0.97 -10.09 -22.10
C TRP A 152 0.49 -11.26 -21.23
N ALA A 153 1.43 -12.02 -20.64
CA ALA A 153 1.11 -13.14 -19.77
C ALA A 153 0.25 -12.78 -18.55
N GLN A 154 0.32 -11.54 -18.05
CA GLN A 154 -0.48 -11.03 -16.95
C GLN A 154 -1.63 -10.14 -17.42
N LEU A 155 -1.42 -9.41 -18.52
CA LEU A 155 -2.44 -8.54 -19.08
C LEU A 155 -3.65 -9.35 -19.58
N LYS A 156 -3.42 -10.46 -20.30
CA LYS A 156 -4.51 -11.31 -20.86
C LYS A 156 -5.46 -11.85 -19.79
N THR A 157 -4.94 -12.18 -18.60
CA THR A 157 -5.75 -12.69 -17.48
C THR A 157 -6.60 -11.59 -16.83
N VAL A 158 -6.17 -10.33 -16.94
CA VAL A 158 -6.90 -9.19 -16.35
C VAL A 158 -7.98 -8.69 -17.30
N ILE A 159 -7.66 -8.58 -18.60
CA ILE A 159 -8.64 -8.12 -19.60
C ILE A 159 -9.64 -9.22 -20.00
N GLY A 160 -9.41 -10.48 -19.63
CA GLY A 160 -10.33 -11.59 -19.91
C GLY A 160 -10.18 -12.22 -21.31
N ASP A 161 -8.96 -12.24 -21.86
CA ASP A 161 -8.64 -12.83 -23.17
C ASP A 161 -8.11 -14.28 -23.01
N ASP A 162 -8.87 -15.12 -22.31
CA ASP A 162 -8.64 -16.57 -22.23
C ASP A 162 -9.54 -17.29 -23.25
N PRO A 163 -9.07 -18.32 -23.98
CA PRO A 163 -9.87 -19.01 -25.00
C PRO A 163 -11.14 -19.71 -24.47
N SER A 164 -11.36 -19.77 -23.16
CA SER A 164 -12.54 -20.41 -22.53
C SER A 164 -13.78 -19.53 -22.44
N ASP A 165 -13.66 -18.21 -22.62
CA ASP A 165 -14.72 -17.28 -22.20
C ASP A 165 -15.54 -16.68 -23.38
N ASN A 166 -15.21 -17.04 -24.62
CA ASN A 166 -15.93 -16.58 -25.82
C ASN A 166 -17.24 -17.33 -26.13
N ALA A 167 -17.77 -18.13 -25.20
CA ALA A 167 -18.99 -18.93 -25.42
C ALA A 167 -20.28 -18.32 -24.83
N VAL A 168 -20.27 -17.05 -24.38
CA VAL A 168 -21.46 -16.41 -23.82
C VAL A 168 -21.69 -15.01 -24.41
N ALA A 169 -21.92 -14.93 -25.73
CA ALA A 169 -22.88 -13.99 -26.33
C ALA A 169 -22.83 -14.03 -27.87
N LYS A 170 -23.48 -15.01 -28.50
CA LYS A 170 -24.30 -14.79 -29.71
C LYS A 170 -25.43 -15.83 -29.74
N LYS A 171 -26.60 -15.44 -29.22
CA LYS A 171 -27.87 -16.11 -29.50
C LYS A 171 -28.33 -15.67 -30.89
N ASP A 172 -28.28 -16.58 -31.85
CA ASP A 172 -29.24 -16.67 -32.97
C ASP A 172 -29.39 -18.16 -33.30
N VAL A 173 -30.63 -18.65 -33.22
CA VAL A 173 -31.00 -20.09 -33.32
C VAL A 173 -31.43 -20.42 -34.77
N PRO A 174 -31.16 -21.63 -35.28
CA PRO A 174 -31.26 -21.99 -36.70
C PRO A 174 -32.69 -22.27 -37.18
N SER A 175 -32.92 -22.22 -38.49
CA SER A 175 -34.25 -22.43 -39.09
C SER A 175 -34.70 -23.90 -39.02
N LYS A 176 -36.01 -24.12 -38.85
CA LYS A 176 -36.65 -25.46 -38.79
C LYS A 176 -36.43 -26.31 -40.05
N LYS A 177 -36.06 -25.70 -41.18
CA LYS A 177 -35.85 -26.41 -42.45
C LYS A 177 -34.45 -27.07 -42.50
N ASP A 178 -33.46 -26.43 -41.91
CA ASP A 178 -32.08 -26.95 -41.83
C ASP A 178 -31.97 -28.10 -40.83
N VAL A 179 -32.80 -28.08 -39.79
CA VAL A 179 -32.88 -29.16 -38.79
C VAL A 179 -33.61 -30.38 -39.34
N SER A 180 -34.64 -30.23 -40.20
CA SER A 180 -35.33 -31.38 -40.80
C SER A 180 -34.49 -32.05 -41.91
N GLU A 181 -33.81 -31.27 -42.76
CA GLU A 181 -32.90 -31.82 -43.79
C GLU A 181 -31.70 -32.56 -43.18
N PHE A 182 -31.19 -32.09 -42.03
CA PHE A 182 -30.13 -32.77 -41.28
C PHE A 182 -30.61 -34.08 -40.63
N VAL A 183 -31.84 -34.10 -40.10
CA VAL A 183 -32.43 -35.31 -39.49
C VAL A 183 -32.79 -36.36 -40.55
N ASP A 184 -33.27 -35.95 -41.72
CA ASP A 184 -33.62 -36.86 -42.82
C ASP A 184 -32.36 -37.50 -43.43
N ARG A 185 -31.27 -36.74 -43.56
CA ARG A 185 -29.96 -37.25 -44.04
C ARG A 185 -29.28 -38.17 -43.04
N ALA A 186 -29.41 -37.88 -41.74
CA ALA A 186 -28.92 -38.74 -40.67
C ALA A 186 -29.71 -40.05 -40.55
N THR A 187 -31.02 -40.02 -40.83
CA THR A 187 -31.89 -41.20 -40.79
C THR A 187 -31.63 -42.15 -41.98
N GLU A 188 -31.32 -41.61 -43.16
CA GLU A 188 -30.94 -42.41 -44.34
C GLU A 188 -29.53 -43.03 -44.22
N MET A 189 -28.55 -42.31 -43.66
CA MET A 189 -27.21 -42.87 -43.34
C MET A 189 -27.26 -43.99 -42.29
N LEU A 190 -28.17 -43.91 -41.32
CA LEU A 190 -28.38 -44.95 -40.31
C LEU A 190 -29.15 -46.16 -40.85
N ARG A 191 -29.94 -45.98 -41.93
CA ARG A 191 -30.67 -47.06 -42.62
C ARG A 191 -29.77 -47.85 -43.57
N GLN A 192 -28.87 -47.19 -44.31
CA GLN A 192 -27.83 -47.86 -45.12
C GLN A 192 -26.83 -48.62 -44.23
N GLY A 193 -26.36 -48.01 -43.15
CA GLY A 193 -25.43 -48.65 -42.21
C GLY A 193 -25.99 -49.80 -41.36
N ARG A 194 -27.31 -50.06 -41.43
CA ARG A 194 -28.01 -51.16 -40.72
C ARG A 194 -28.45 -52.30 -41.66
N ILE A 195 -28.47 -52.08 -42.98
CA ILE A 195 -28.69 -53.13 -44.01
C ILE A 195 -27.37 -53.80 -44.41
N GLU A 196 -26.24 -53.10 -44.30
CA GLU A 196 -24.91 -53.65 -44.65
C GLU A 196 -24.30 -54.58 -43.58
N ARG A 197 -24.89 -54.65 -42.37
CA ARG A 197 -24.33 -55.42 -41.26
C ARG A 197 -25.35 -56.33 -40.60
N GLY A 198 -25.64 -57.42 -41.30
CA GLY A 198 -25.92 -58.69 -40.66
C GLY A 198 -24.64 -59.54 -40.56
N ALA A 199 -24.08 -59.62 -39.35
CA ALA A 199 -23.19 -60.67 -38.81
C ALA A 199 -21.64 -60.51 -38.84
N ALA A 200 -21.09 -60.68 -37.63
CA ALA A 200 -19.76 -61.19 -37.20
C ALA A 200 -18.51 -60.25 -37.09
N LEU A 201 -17.79 -60.44 -35.96
CA LEU A 201 -16.58 -59.81 -35.36
C LEU A 201 -15.26 -60.05 -36.18
N PRO A 202 -14.01 -59.59 -35.84
CA PRO A 202 -13.44 -58.84 -34.68
C PRO A 202 -12.36 -57.73 -34.98
N GLY A 203 -11.86 -57.00 -33.95
CA GLY A 203 -10.41 -56.67 -33.76
C GLY A 203 -9.76 -55.35 -34.27
N ASP A 204 -9.09 -54.65 -33.34
CA ASP A 204 -7.90 -53.76 -33.40
C ASP A 204 -7.86 -52.39 -34.15
N HIS A 205 -7.44 -51.34 -33.42
CA HIS A 205 -7.17 -49.98 -33.95
C HIS A 205 -5.66 -49.79 -34.22
N PRO A 206 -5.24 -49.34 -35.42
CA PRO A 206 -3.82 -49.26 -35.83
C PRO A 206 -2.98 -48.17 -35.14
N ALA A 207 -3.59 -47.22 -34.42
CA ALA A 207 -2.86 -46.21 -33.65
C ALA A 207 -2.27 -46.73 -32.33
N LEU A 208 -2.61 -47.96 -31.94
CA LEU A 208 -2.13 -48.63 -30.72
C LEU A 208 -1.32 -49.90 -31.04
N SER A 209 -0.77 -49.98 -32.25
CA SER A 209 0.07 -51.12 -32.69
C SER A 209 1.38 -51.21 -31.89
N SER A 210 1.80 -52.43 -31.57
CA SER A 210 3.07 -52.76 -30.91
C SER A 210 4.28 -52.72 -31.87
N ASP A 211 4.05 -52.58 -33.18
CA ASP A 211 5.09 -52.36 -34.18
C ASP A 211 5.45 -50.86 -34.30
N PRO A 212 6.72 -50.46 -34.06
CA PRO A 212 7.13 -49.06 -34.05
C PRO A 212 6.99 -48.35 -35.40
N ALA A 213 7.09 -49.04 -36.54
CA ALA A 213 6.98 -48.40 -37.87
C ALA A 213 5.53 -48.00 -38.18
N THR A 214 4.57 -48.88 -37.86
CA THR A 214 3.14 -48.65 -38.09
C THR A 214 2.56 -47.56 -37.16
N ARG A 215 3.06 -47.48 -35.92
CA ARG A 215 2.69 -46.44 -34.94
C ARG A 215 3.17 -45.04 -35.33
N ILE A 216 4.38 -44.90 -35.86
CA ILE A 216 4.96 -43.60 -36.25
C ILE A 216 4.25 -43.02 -37.47
N LEU A 217 3.86 -43.87 -38.44
CA LEU A 217 3.12 -43.44 -39.63
C LEU A 217 1.71 -42.93 -39.29
N ALA A 218 1.01 -43.59 -38.38
CA ALA A 218 -0.33 -43.19 -37.91
C ALA A 218 -0.30 -41.89 -37.08
N GLN A 219 0.73 -41.69 -36.25
CA GLN A 219 0.92 -40.44 -35.49
C GLN A 219 1.27 -39.24 -36.38
N TRP A 220 1.98 -39.46 -37.49
CA TRP A 220 2.30 -38.42 -38.46
C TRP A 220 1.07 -37.99 -39.27
N GLN A 221 0.21 -38.93 -39.68
CA GLN A 221 -1.04 -38.64 -40.39
C GLN A 221 -2.10 -37.91 -39.51
N ALA A 222 -2.22 -38.28 -38.23
CA ALA A 222 -3.09 -37.58 -37.28
C ALA A 222 -2.66 -36.12 -37.05
N LYS A 223 -1.35 -35.86 -37.04
CA LYS A 223 -0.75 -34.52 -36.87
C LYS A 223 -0.93 -33.62 -38.10
N VAL A 224 -1.00 -34.19 -39.29
CA VAL A 224 -1.27 -33.48 -40.55
C VAL A 224 -2.77 -33.20 -40.73
N ALA A 225 -3.66 -34.04 -40.17
CA ALA A 225 -5.12 -33.88 -40.23
C ALA A 225 -5.72 -33.02 -39.10
N GLY A 226 -4.89 -32.40 -38.24
CA GLY A 226 -5.35 -31.54 -37.15
C GLY A 226 -6.14 -32.26 -36.04
N GLN A 227 -6.04 -33.59 -35.96
CA GLN A 227 -6.69 -34.39 -34.93
C GLN A 227 -5.77 -34.54 -33.71
N GLU A 228 -6.33 -34.44 -32.50
CA GLU A 228 -5.58 -34.73 -31.27
C GLU A 228 -5.27 -36.22 -31.18
N VAL A 229 -3.99 -36.56 -31.02
CA VAL A 229 -3.54 -37.94 -30.78
C VAL A 229 -4.05 -38.37 -29.41
N PRO A 230 -4.78 -39.50 -29.28
CA PRO A 230 -5.30 -39.94 -27.99
C PRO A 230 -4.17 -40.16 -26.99
N ALA A 231 -4.20 -39.42 -25.88
CA ALA A 231 -3.34 -39.70 -24.74
C ALA A 231 -3.72 -41.06 -24.15
N GLU A 232 -2.70 -41.89 -23.93
CA GLU A 232 -2.79 -43.23 -23.38
C GLU A 232 -3.64 -43.24 -22.09
N ALA A 233 -4.80 -43.91 -22.14
CA ALA A 233 -5.59 -44.19 -20.95
C ALA A 233 -4.88 -45.27 -20.15
N LEU A 234 -4.28 -44.88 -19.03
CA LEU A 234 -3.70 -45.82 -18.06
C LEU A 234 -4.82 -46.76 -17.57
N PRO A 235 -4.56 -48.09 -17.50
CA PRO A 235 -5.56 -49.04 -17.04
C PRO A 235 -5.94 -48.79 -15.58
N GLU A 236 -7.24 -48.85 -15.29
CA GLU A 236 -7.73 -48.91 -13.90
C GLU A 236 -7.08 -50.11 -13.19
N PRO A 237 -6.49 -49.92 -12.00
CA PRO A 237 -5.85 -51.01 -11.28
C PRO A 237 -6.89 -52.00 -10.81
N LYS A 238 -6.68 -53.28 -11.14
CA LYS A 238 -7.29 -54.41 -10.43
C LYS A 238 -7.18 -54.15 -8.93
N GLN A 239 -8.32 -54.14 -8.22
CA GLN A 239 -8.35 -54.18 -6.77
C GLN A 239 -7.84 -55.54 -6.29
N VAL A 240 -6.52 -55.72 -6.32
CA VAL A 240 -5.84 -56.48 -5.28
C VAL A 240 -6.00 -55.63 -4.01
N PRO A 241 -6.42 -56.17 -2.86
CA PRO A 241 -6.37 -55.37 -1.63
C PRO A 241 -4.91 -54.91 -1.48
N GLU A 242 -4.67 -53.60 -1.63
CA GLU A 242 -3.33 -53.07 -1.47
C GLU A 242 -2.81 -53.59 -0.12
N PRO A 243 -1.62 -54.22 -0.05
CA PRO A 243 -0.99 -54.46 1.24
C PRO A 243 -0.90 -53.10 1.91
N ALA A 244 -1.61 -52.88 3.02
CA ALA A 244 -1.85 -51.51 3.44
C ALA A 244 -0.51 -50.80 3.63
N ALA A 245 -0.42 -49.59 3.06
CA ALA A 245 0.84 -48.92 2.81
C ALA A 245 1.71 -48.83 4.07
N ALA A 246 3.00 -49.13 3.92
CA ALA A 246 3.94 -49.13 5.02
C ALA A 246 3.92 -47.79 5.78
N TRP A 247 3.99 -47.85 7.11
CA TRP A 247 4.04 -46.71 8.01
C TRP A 247 5.09 -45.63 7.63
N THR A 248 6.12 -46.01 6.89
CA THR A 248 7.19 -45.13 6.42
C THR A 248 6.79 -44.21 5.25
N ASP A 249 5.66 -44.45 4.58
CA ASP A 249 5.16 -43.56 3.53
C ASP A 249 4.52 -42.30 4.12
N LYS A 250 5.38 -41.30 4.39
CA LYS A 250 4.98 -40.00 4.92
C LYS A 250 4.08 -39.20 3.98
N ARG A 251 4.07 -39.51 2.67
CA ARG A 251 3.24 -38.79 1.69
C ARG A 251 1.78 -39.19 1.85
N ARG A 252 1.51 -40.46 2.13
CA ARG A 252 0.17 -40.99 2.38
C ARG A 252 -0.24 -40.97 3.85
N ARG A 253 0.71 -41.12 4.78
CA ARG A 253 0.45 -41.18 6.23
C ARG A 253 1.27 -40.14 7.01
N PRO A 254 0.95 -38.84 6.88
CA PRO A 254 1.70 -37.78 7.57
C PRO A 254 1.65 -37.88 9.10
N TYR A 255 0.61 -38.55 9.64
CA TYR A 255 0.43 -38.79 11.08
C TYR A 255 0.68 -40.24 11.50
N GLY A 256 1.21 -41.08 10.61
CA GLY A 256 1.54 -42.48 10.92
C GLY A 256 2.43 -42.58 12.16
N ALA A 257 3.40 -41.68 12.31
CA ALA A 257 4.35 -41.66 13.42
C ALA A 257 3.75 -41.32 14.79
N LEU A 258 2.54 -40.77 14.83
CA LEU A 258 1.89 -40.41 16.08
C LEU A 258 1.46 -41.67 16.84
N ALA A 259 1.62 -41.66 18.17
CA ALA A 259 1.09 -42.72 19.03
C ALA A 259 -0.45 -42.76 18.96
N THR A 260 -1.05 -43.95 19.07
CA THR A 260 -2.50 -44.14 18.85
C THR A 260 -3.35 -43.41 19.89
N ASP A 261 -2.90 -43.42 21.14
CA ASP A 261 -3.46 -42.68 22.27
C ASP A 261 -3.33 -41.16 22.13
N ALA A 262 -2.36 -40.67 21.36
CA ALA A 262 -2.16 -39.24 21.14
C ALA A 262 -3.08 -38.64 20.06
N ILE A 263 -3.64 -39.44 19.14
CA ILE A 263 -4.48 -38.95 18.03
C ILE A 263 -5.71 -38.18 18.54
N PRO A 264 -6.53 -38.70 19.48
CA PRO A 264 -7.71 -37.97 19.98
C PRO A 264 -7.35 -36.63 20.62
N GLY A 265 -6.19 -36.56 21.31
CA GLY A 265 -5.68 -35.33 21.90
C GLY A 265 -5.32 -34.27 20.85
N GLU A 266 -4.67 -34.68 19.77
CA GLU A 266 -4.32 -33.80 18.64
C GLU A 266 -5.56 -33.33 17.86
N ILE A 267 -6.55 -34.20 17.64
CA ILE A 267 -7.85 -33.81 17.04
C ILE A 267 -8.53 -32.78 17.93
N LYS A 268 -8.63 -33.05 19.25
CA LYS A 268 -9.23 -32.11 20.20
C LYS A 268 -8.51 -30.76 20.20
N LYS A 269 -7.18 -30.76 20.09
CA LYS A 269 -6.38 -29.53 20.01
C LYS A 269 -6.66 -28.75 18.72
N ALA A 270 -6.70 -29.43 17.58
CA ALA A 270 -7.05 -28.80 16.29
C ALA A 270 -8.46 -28.19 16.33
N ASN A 271 -9.44 -28.92 16.86
CA ASN A 271 -10.82 -28.43 17.00
C ASN A 271 -10.93 -27.23 17.93
N ARG A 272 -10.17 -27.19 19.04
CA ARG A 272 -10.11 -25.99 19.90
C ARG A 272 -9.54 -24.78 19.16
N GLN A 273 -8.47 -24.97 18.37
CA GLN A 273 -7.88 -23.88 17.58
C GLN A 273 -8.87 -23.35 16.53
N ILE A 274 -9.59 -24.25 15.85
CA ILE A 274 -10.65 -23.88 14.91
C ILE A 274 -11.71 -23.02 15.62
N ALA A 275 -12.23 -23.45 16.77
CA ALA A 275 -13.23 -22.70 17.51
C ALA A 275 -12.72 -21.32 17.95
N THR A 276 -11.48 -21.22 18.43
CA THR A 276 -10.86 -19.93 18.78
C THR A 276 -10.77 -19.00 17.57
N TRP A 277 -10.25 -19.50 16.45
CA TRP A 277 -10.10 -18.69 15.23
C TRP A 277 -11.45 -18.31 14.60
N GLN A 278 -12.47 -19.16 14.72
CA GLN A 278 -13.83 -18.83 14.30
C GLN A 278 -14.39 -17.65 15.09
N GLY A 279 -14.24 -17.66 16.42
CA GLY A 279 -14.64 -16.51 17.26
C GLY A 279 -13.85 -15.24 16.91
N GLU A 280 -12.54 -15.34 16.69
CA GLU A 280 -11.74 -14.19 16.22
C GLU A 280 -12.19 -13.68 14.84
N MET A 281 -12.58 -14.57 13.95
CA MET A 281 -13.02 -14.24 12.60
C MET A 281 -14.37 -13.51 12.63
N GLU A 282 -15.32 -13.98 13.44
CA GLU A 282 -16.61 -13.31 13.66
C GLU A 282 -16.45 -11.90 14.23
N MET A 283 -15.54 -11.73 15.21
CA MET A 283 -15.20 -10.41 15.73
C MET A 283 -14.58 -9.52 14.65
N ALA A 284 -13.63 -10.03 13.87
CA ALA A 284 -13.00 -9.27 12.79
C ALA A 284 -14.01 -8.85 11.71
N GLN A 285 -14.95 -9.73 11.35
CA GLN A 285 -16.06 -9.41 10.44
C GLN A 285 -16.97 -8.32 11.02
N THR A 286 -17.28 -8.39 12.31
CA THR A 286 -18.08 -7.37 13.00
C THR A 286 -17.36 -6.03 12.99
N ASN A 287 -16.06 -6.01 13.31
CA ASN A 287 -15.23 -4.80 13.25
C ASN A 287 -15.19 -4.23 11.83
N ALA A 288 -14.99 -5.06 10.80
CA ALA A 288 -14.99 -4.59 9.42
C ALA A 288 -16.29 -3.87 9.04
N ARG A 289 -17.45 -4.40 9.48
CA ARG A 289 -18.76 -3.74 9.28
C ARG A 289 -18.85 -2.42 10.03
N THR A 290 -18.31 -2.31 11.24
CA THR A 290 -18.31 -1.03 11.97
C THR A 290 -17.49 0.05 11.26
N TRP A 291 -16.36 -0.33 10.66
CA TRP A 291 -15.51 0.59 9.91
C TRP A 291 -16.06 0.96 8.53
N ASP A 292 -16.97 0.16 7.97
CA ASP A 292 -17.58 0.42 6.67
C ASP A 292 -18.42 1.71 6.66
N GLY A 293 -19.09 2.01 7.78
CA GLY A 293 -19.83 3.27 7.93
C GLY A 293 -18.92 4.50 7.86
N LEU A 294 -17.73 4.41 8.44
CA LEU A 294 -16.72 5.46 8.39
C LEU A 294 -16.09 5.55 6.98
N ALA A 295 -15.77 4.41 6.37
CA ALA A 295 -15.16 4.32 5.04
C ALA A 295 -16.05 4.91 3.92
N THR A 296 -17.37 4.75 4.05
CA THR A 296 -18.38 5.28 3.13
C THR A 296 -18.76 6.73 3.42
N GLY A 297 -18.34 7.29 4.55
CA GLY A 297 -18.76 8.61 5.01
C GLY A 297 -20.20 8.66 5.53
N SER A 298 -20.86 7.52 5.74
CA SER A 298 -22.20 7.49 6.35
C SER A 298 -22.17 7.81 7.84
N VAL A 299 -21.02 7.64 8.50
CA VAL A 299 -20.78 8.02 9.90
C VAL A 299 -19.66 9.05 9.98
N THR A 300 -19.86 10.09 10.79
CA THR A 300 -18.82 11.10 11.10
C THR A 300 -17.75 10.56 12.03
N GLY A 301 -16.50 10.62 11.58
CA GLY A 301 -15.33 10.21 12.36
C GLY A 301 -14.88 11.25 13.38
N ASN A 302 -13.70 11.00 13.96
CA ASN A 302 -13.14 11.86 14.99
C ASN A 302 -12.66 13.19 14.39
N ARG A 303 -12.08 13.20 13.19
CA ARG A 303 -11.52 14.43 12.61
C ARG A 303 -12.60 15.47 12.33
N VAL A 304 -13.73 15.03 11.77
CA VAL A 304 -14.89 15.92 11.55
C VAL A 304 -15.43 16.42 12.88
N ARG A 305 -15.57 15.55 13.90
CA ARG A 305 -16.03 15.95 15.23
C ARG A 305 -15.09 16.96 15.89
N ASP A 306 -13.78 16.73 15.83
CA ASP A 306 -12.77 17.62 16.40
C ASP A 306 -12.77 18.99 15.70
N LEU A 307 -12.97 19.01 14.37
CA LEU A 307 -13.11 20.26 13.61
C LEU A 307 -14.35 21.06 14.04
N HIS A 308 -15.50 20.40 14.23
CA HIS A 308 -16.69 21.06 14.75
C HIS A 308 -16.53 21.54 16.19
N GLN A 309 -15.83 20.77 17.05
CA GLN A 309 -15.50 21.22 18.41
C GLN A 309 -14.58 22.43 18.41
N LEU A 310 -13.59 22.47 17.51
CA LEU A 310 -12.73 23.64 17.31
C LEU A 310 -13.55 24.86 16.91
N ALA A 311 -14.47 24.70 15.95
CA ALA A 311 -15.37 25.77 15.55
C ALA A 311 -16.24 26.28 16.71
N ALA A 312 -16.79 25.39 17.53
CA ALA A 312 -17.56 25.77 18.71
C ALA A 312 -16.72 26.53 19.75
N LYS A 313 -15.46 26.13 19.98
CA LYS A 313 -14.53 26.85 20.88
C LYS A 313 -14.22 28.25 20.38
N VAL A 314 -13.99 28.40 19.08
CA VAL A 314 -13.70 29.70 18.46
C VAL A 314 -14.94 30.60 18.49
N GLU A 315 -16.11 30.04 18.22
CA GLU A 315 -17.39 30.73 18.31
C GLU A 315 -17.67 31.27 19.72
N ALA A 316 -17.37 30.48 20.76
CA ALA A 316 -17.47 30.91 22.15
C ALA A 316 -16.56 32.11 22.49
N ALA A 317 -15.43 32.25 21.79
CA ALA A 317 -14.49 33.37 21.97
C ALA A 317 -14.79 34.57 21.06
N ARG A 318 -15.72 34.46 20.10
CA ARG A 318 -16.04 35.53 19.14
C ARG A 318 -16.20 36.93 19.74
N PRO A 319 -17.00 37.17 20.81
CA PRO A 319 -17.18 38.52 21.33
C PRO A 319 -15.88 39.13 21.88
N HIS A 320 -14.98 38.29 22.40
CA HIS A 320 -13.69 38.74 22.91
C HIS A 320 -12.70 39.02 21.78
N ILE A 321 -12.74 38.22 20.70
CA ILE A 321 -11.94 38.48 19.49
C ILE A 321 -12.37 39.81 18.87
N GLU A 322 -13.67 40.04 18.73
CA GLU A 322 -14.20 41.30 18.19
C GLU A 322 -13.81 42.51 19.05
N ALA A 323 -13.87 42.37 20.38
CA ALA A 323 -13.43 43.41 21.31
C ALA A 323 -11.91 43.68 21.20
N GLU A 324 -11.09 42.65 21.01
CA GLU A 324 -9.65 42.79 20.82
C GLU A 324 -9.30 43.51 19.50
N VAL A 325 -9.97 43.15 18.41
CA VAL A 325 -9.82 43.82 17.10
C VAL A 325 -10.25 45.29 17.21
N ALA A 326 -11.40 45.56 17.82
CA ALA A 326 -11.90 46.92 18.02
C ALA A 326 -10.94 47.76 18.86
N ALA A 327 -10.42 47.22 19.97
CA ALA A 327 -9.46 47.92 20.82
C ALA A 327 -8.13 48.20 20.09
N ARG A 328 -7.66 47.30 19.23
CA ARG A 328 -6.49 47.56 18.37
C ARG A 328 -6.75 48.67 17.35
N HIS A 329 -7.95 48.72 16.76
CA HIS A 329 -8.35 49.82 15.87
C HIS A 329 -8.42 51.16 16.60
N ASP A 330 -9.03 51.20 17.79
CA ASP A 330 -9.08 52.39 18.65
C ASP A 330 -7.67 52.92 18.96
N ARG A 331 -6.73 52.02 19.26
CA ARG A 331 -5.33 52.39 19.51
C ARG A 331 -4.70 53.05 18.28
N VAL A 332 -4.84 52.45 17.10
CA VAL A 332 -4.29 52.99 15.85
C VAL A 332 -4.91 54.36 15.53
N ALA A 333 -6.21 54.53 15.76
CA ALA A 333 -6.89 55.81 15.59
C ALA A 333 -6.35 56.89 16.56
N ALA A 334 -6.15 56.54 17.82
CA ALA A 334 -5.59 57.43 18.84
C ALA A 334 -4.13 57.82 18.52
N ASP A 335 -3.29 56.85 18.12
CA ASP A 335 -1.90 57.10 17.70
C ASP A 335 -1.86 58.05 16.48
N THR A 336 -2.73 57.82 15.49
CA THR A 336 -2.85 58.68 14.30
C THR A 336 -3.28 60.10 14.67
N ALA A 337 -4.22 60.26 15.59
CA ALA A 337 -4.67 61.56 16.09
C ALA A 337 -3.58 62.28 16.90
N ALA A 338 -2.81 61.55 17.71
CA ALA A 338 -1.65 62.07 18.43
C ALA A 338 -0.59 62.60 17.45
N ASP A 339 -0.32 61.88 16.37
CA ASP A 339 0.65 62.31 15.34
C ASP A 339 0.18 63.55 14.57
N ALA A 340 -1.11 63.65 14.27
CA ALA A 340 -1.71 64.86 13.71
C ALA A 340 -1.54 66.04 14.67
N ALA A 341 -1.83 65.86 15.97
CA ALA A 341 -1.64 66.90 16.99
C ALA A 341 -0.15 67.29 17.15
N ARG A 342 0.78 66.34 17.05
CA ARG A 342 2.24 66.63 17.02
C ARG A 342 2.65 67.47 15.83
N LYS A 343 2.06 67.24 14.64
CA LYS A 343 2.30 68.09 13.46
C LYS A 343 1.83 69.52 13.69
N MET A 344 0.61 69.70 14.21
CA MET A 344 0.06 71.02 14.56
C MET A 344 0.92 71.73 15.61
N LEU A 345 1.37 71.01 16.64
CA LEU A 345 2.26 71.56 17.66
C LEU A 345 3.58 72.06 17.08
N ARG A 346 4.22 71.27 16.19
CA ARG A 346 5.47 71.66 15.53
C ARG A 346 5.28 72.92 14.68
N GLU A 347 4.20 72.98 13.92
CA GLU A 347 3.88 74.14 13.08
C GLU A 347 3.60 75.39 13.92
N ALA A 348 2.76 75.29 14.94
CA ALA A 348 2.47 76.41 15.84
C ALA A 348 3.72 76.89 16.59
N THR A 349 4.59 75.97 17.00
CA THR A 349 5.87 76.31 17.65
C THR A 349 6.83 77.00 16.68
N ARG A 350 6.88 76.55 15.42
CA ARG A 350 7.66 77.21 14.36
C ARG A 350 7.17 78.64 14.12
N LEU A 351 5.87 78.81 13.93
CA LEU A 351 5.26 80.12 13.66
C LEU A 351 5.44 81.07 14.86
N LYS A 352 5.34 80.58 16.10
CA LYS A 352 5.60 81.37 17.32
C LYS A 352 6.99 82.01 17.34
N GLY A 353 7.98 81.40 16.69
CA GLY A 353 9.36 81.91 16.60
C GLY A 353 9.57 83.05 15.58
N LEU A 354 8.58 83.34 14.73
CA LEU A 354 8.67 84.35 13.68
C LEU A 354 8.44 85.78 14.20
N GLY A 355 8.93 86.76 13.45
CA GLY A 355 8.70 88.18 13.72
C GLY A 355 7.25 88.60 13.47
N TRP A 356 6.83 89.75 14.03
CA TRP A 356 5.45 90.24 13.90
C TRP A 356 5.00 90.45 12.44
N LEU A 357 5.88 90.96 11.56
CA LEU A 357 5.59 91.16 10.14
C LEU A 357 5.36 89.84 9.39
N GLU A 358 6.13 88.81 9.71
CA GLU A 358 6.03 87.48 9.11
C GLU A 358 4.75 86.78 9.54
N LEU A 359 4.42 86.84 10.83
CA LEU A 359 3.14 86.33 11.37
C LEU A 359 1.92 86.98 10.70
N ARG A 360 2.00 88.29 10.42
CA ARG A 360 0.94 89.03 9.71
C ARG A 360 0.81 88.56 8.25
N ARG A 361 1.92 88.22 7.58
CA ARG A 361 1.92 87.64 6.22
C ARG A 361 1.29 86.25 6.19
N GLU A 362 1.52 85.45 7.23
CA GLU A 362 0.91 84.13 7.43
C GLU A 362 -0.56 84.21 7.93
N GLY A 363 -1.12 85.42 8.11
CA GLY A 363 -2.50 85.61 8.54
C GLY A 363 -2.78 85.18 9.99
N THR A 364 -1.77 85.15 10.86
CA THR A 364 -1.91 84.68 12.25
C THR A 364 -1.29 85.65 13.26
N SER A 365 -1.39 85.33 14.56
CA SER A 365 -0.78 86.09 15.65
C SER A 365 -0.05 85.17 16.62
N ARG A 366 0.97 85.71 17.31
CA ARG A 366 1.74 84.96 18.32
C ARG A 366 0.84 84.35 19.40
N LYS A 367 -0.17 85.08 19.86
CA LYS A 367 -1.15 84.61 20.85
C LYS A 367 -2.02 83.46 20.31
N ALA A 368 -2.40 83.52 19.03
CA ALA A 368 -3.16 82.45 18.38
C ALA A 368 -2.32 81.17 18.25
N GLU A 369 -1.05 81.29 17.85
CA GLU A 369 -0.14 80.14 17.76
C GLU A 369 0.24 79.57 19.13
N GLU A 370 0.37 80.40 20.16
CA GLU A 370 0.54 79.93 21.55
C GLU A 370 -0.67 79.13 22.03
N LYS A 371 -1.89 79.60 21.74
CA LYS A 371 -3.11 78.86 22.06
C LYS A 371 -3.18 77.53 21.31
N LYS A 372 -2.90 77.53 19.99
CA LYS A 372 -2.84 76.29 19.19
C LYS A 372 -1.83 75.30 19.76
N ALA A 373 -0.62 75.76 20.10
CA ALA A 373 0.41 74.92 20.70
C ALA A 373 -0.03 74.33 22.06
N ALA A 374 -0.69 75.11 22.91
CA ALA A 374 -1.22 74.61 24.19
C ALA A 374 -2.30 73.53 23.98
N VAL A 375 -3.29 73.79 23.12
CA VAL A 375 -4.35 72.83 22.79
C VAL A 375 -3.79 71.56 22.16
N SER A 376 -2.82 71.68 21.25
CA SER A 376 -2.18 70.52 20.63
C SER A 376 -1.41 69.67 21.66
N LYS A 377 -0.77 70.28 22.67
CA LYS A 377 -0.10 69.52 23.75
C LYS A 377 -1.10 68.72 24.58
N GLU A 378 -2.20 69.35 24.99
CA GLU A 378 -3.26 68.70 25.76
C GLU A 378 -3.89 67.54 24.96
N ALA A 379 -4.17 67.77 23.68
CA ALA A 379 -4.67 66.75 22.77
C ALA A 379 -3.71 65.56 22.64
N ILE A 380 -2.38 65.80 22.53
CA ILE A 380 -1.38 64.72 22.49
C ILE A 380 -1.46 63.85 23.75
N HIS A 381 -1.52 64.46 24.95
CA HIS A 381 -1.63 63.71 26.20
C HIS A 381 -2.91 62.87 26.24
N ALA A 382 -4.06 63.46 25.87
CA ALA A 382 -5.32 62.75 25.82
C ALA A 382 -5.31 61.56 24.84
N TYR A 383 -4.76 61.75 23.63
CA TYR A 383 -4.68 60.66 22.65
C TYR A 383 -3.69 59.57 23.06
N VAL A 384 -2.55 59.92 23.69
CA VAL A 384 -1.61 58.93 24.22
C VAL A 384 -2.26 58.11 25.35
N GLU A 385 -3.04 58.75 26.22
CA GLU A 385 -3.79 58.05 27.26
C GLU A 385 -4.85 57.12 26.66
N GLN A 386 -5.62 57.58 25.66
CA GLN A 386 -6.59 56.75 24.94
C GLN A 386 -5.92 55.53 24.28
N ALA A 387 -4.75 55.71 23.65
CA ALA A 387 -3.99 54.63 23.06
C ALA A 387 -3.52 53.60 24.12
N SER A 388 -3.09 54.07 25.30
CA SER A 388 -2.73 53.22 26.43
C SER A 388 -3.92 52.41 26.94
N GLN A 389 -5.08 53.06 27.16
CA GLN A 389 -6.31 52.39 27.58
C GLN A 389 -6.78 51.36 26.55
N ALA A 390 -6.67 51.68 25.26
CA ALA A 390 -6.98 50.77 24.17
C ALA A 390 -6.04 49.54 24.14
N MET A 391 -4.75 49.72 24.44
CA MET A 391 -3.80 48.61 24.58
C MET A 391 -4.19 47.68 25.74
N THR A 392 -4.55 48.22 26.90
CA THR A 392 -5.02 47.41 28.05
C THR A 392 -6.28 46.63 27.70
N ARG A 393 -7.28 47.30 27.11
CA ARG A 393 -8.52 46.65 26.65
C ARG A 393 -8.24 45.52 25.65
N ALA A 394 -7.34 45.72 24.70
CA ALA A 394 -6.94 44.68 23.75
C ALA A 394 -6.31 43.48 24.47
N ALA A 395 -5.41 43.72 25.43
CA ALA A 395 -4.77 42.65 26.19
C ALA A 395 -5.76 41.87 27.08
N ASP A 396 -6.72 42.56 27.71
CA ASP A 396 -7.79 41.92 28.49
C ASP A 396 -8.72 41.07 27.61
N ALA A 397 -9.13 41.62 26.46
CA ALA A 397 -9.94 40.92 25.49
C ALA A 397 -9.23 39.67 24.94
N SER A 398 -7.94 39.77 24.63
CA SER A 398 -7.11 38.64 24.18
C SER A 398 -7.05 37.52 25.23
N ARG A 399 -6.83 37.87 26.51
CA ARG A 399 -6.86 36.90 27.63
C ARG A 399 -8.24 36.27 27.79
N ALA A 400 -9.31 37.04 27.65
CA ALA A 400 -10.68 36.52 27.72
C ALA A 400 -10.97 35.57 26.55
N ALA A 401 -10.53 35.89 25.34
CA ALA A 401 -10.64 35.03 24.15
C ALA A 401 -9.90 33.70 24.35
N GLN A 402 -8.67 33.76 24.89
CA GLN A 402 -7.89 32.56 25.22
C GLN A 402 -8.59 31.71 26.29
N LYS A 403 -9.14 32.34 27.34
CA LYS A 403 -9.86 31.63 28.40
C LYS A 403 -11.16 30.97 27.89
N ALA A 404 -11.90 31.64 27.01
CA ALA A 404 -13.15 31.15 26.46
C ALA A 404 -12.95 30.00 25.46
N SER A 405 -11.96 30.11 24.58
CA SER A 405 -11.69 29.09 23.55
C SER A 405 -10.75 27.96 24.02
N GLY A 406 -9.90 28.23 25.01
CA GLY A 406 -8.76 27.38 25.34
C GLY A 406 -7.64 27.40 24.29
N LEU A 407 -7.69 28.34 23.33
CA LEU A 407 -6.73 28.44 22.23
C LEU A 407 -5.79 29.63 22.45
N PRO A 408 -4.48 29.46 22.20
CA PRO A 408 -3.51 30.55 22.36
C PRO A 408 -3.72 31.66 21.32
N TYR A 409 -4.26 31.35 20.13
CA TYR A 409 -4.50 32.32 19.06
C TYR A 409 -5.89 32.15 18.44
N ALA A 410 -6.92 32.60 19.14
CA ALA A 410 -8.31 32.43 18.75
C ALA A 410 -8.70 33.25 17.50
N GLU A 411 -8.16 34.48 17.34
CA GLU A 411 -8.40 35.33 16.16
C GLU A 411 -7.94 34.63 14.86
N GLY A 412 -6.74 34.06 14.86
CA GLY A 412 -6.20 33.37 13.70
C GLY A 412 -7.00 32.15 13.32
N GLU A 413 -7.40 31.34 14.31
CA GLU A 413 -8.27 30.19 14.08
C GLU A 413 -9.65 30.61 13.58
N GLN A 414 -10.22 31.71 14.07
CA GLN A 414 -11.47 32.26 13.53
C GLN A 414 -11.34 32.64 12.06
N LYS A 415 -10.26 33.35 11.71
CA LYS A 415 -9.97 33.72 10.32
C LYS A 415 -9.80 32.48 9.44
N ARG A 416 -8.98 31.52 9.88
CA ARG A 416 -8.72 30.26 9.18
C ARG A 416 -10.00 29.46 8.96
N LEU A 417 -10.80 29.27 10.00
CA LEU A 417 -12.09 28.56 9.89
C LEU A 417 -13.01 29.28 8.92
N ARG A 418 -13.15 30.62 9.01
CA ARG A 418 -14.01 31.37 8.09
C ARG A 418 -13.58 31.27 6.62
N GLU A 419 -12.28 31.34 6.36
CA GLU A 419 -11.73 31.34 5.00
C GLU A 419 -11.62 29.94 4.39
N GLN A 420 -11.37 28.92 5.22
CA GLN A 420 -11.00 27.58 4.76
C GLN A 420 -11.99 26.49 5.18
N TRP A 421 -13.15 26.83 5.76
CA TRP A 421 -14.13 25.84 6.24
C TRP A 421 -14.45 24.72 5.25
N PRO A 422 -14.79 25.00 3.96
CA PRO A 422 -15.14 23.94 3.02
C PRO A 422 -13.98 22.98 2.78
N GLN A 423 -12.76 23.51 2.69
CA GLN A 423 -11.56 22.71 2.47
C GLN A 423 -11.19 21.89 3.71
N LEU A 424 -11.20 22.50 4.90
CA LEU A 424 -10.91 21.82 6.17
C LEU A 424 -11.91 20.68 6.43
N LEU A 425 -13.19 20.91 6.14
CA LEU A 425 -14.22 19.88 6.29
C LEU A 425 -13.99 18.73 5.29
N ALA A 426 -13.69 19.05 4.04
CA ALA A 426 -13.40 18.04 3.02
C ALA A 426 -12.14 17.22 3.36
N ASP A 427 -11.09 17.86 3.88
CA ASP A 427 -9.87 17.19 4.36
C ASP A 427 -10.15 16.29 5.57
N ALA A 428 -10.94 16.76 6.53
CA ALA A 428 -11.34 15.98 7.70
C ALA A 428 -12.18 14.75 7.29
N GLN A 429 -13.14 14.94 6.39
CA GLN A 429 -13.96 13.85 5.84
C GLN A 429 -13.12 12.83 5.08
N ARG A 430 -12.21 13.28 4.21
CA ARG A 430 -11.28 12.38 3.50
C ARG A 430 -10.43 11.59 4.48
N GLY A 431 -9.83 12.25 5.46
CA GLY A 431 -9.00 11.59 6.47
C GLY A 431 -9.76 10.57 7.30
N ASP A 432 -11.01 10.86 7.68
CA ASP A 432 -11.89 9.92 8.38
C ASP A 432 -12.23 8.72 7.48
N GLN A 433 -12.57 8.94 6.21
CA GLN A 433 -12.87 7.87 5.26
C GLN A 433 -11.64 7.01 4.93
N ASP A 434 -10.46 7.61 4.79
CA ASP A 434 -9.20 6.91 4.58
C ASP A 434 -8.85 6.02 5.76
N GLU A 435 -9.02 6.51 6.99
CA GLU A 435 -8.88 5.69 8.19
C GLU A 435 -9.89 4.55 8.21
N GLY A 436 -11.16 4.83 7.91
CA GLY A 436 -12.21 3.82 7.80
C GLY A 436 -11.86 2.72 6.80
N ARG A 437 -11.41 3.09 5.60
CA ARG A 437 -10.94 2.14 4.57
C ARG A 437 -9.77 1.30 5.07
N ALA A 438 -8.73 1.95 5.59
CA ALA A 438 -7.53 1.24 6.07
C ALA A 438 -7.85 0.23 7.19
N ARG A 439 -8.71 0.61 8.14
CA ARG A 439 -9.13 -0.28 9.24
C ARG A 439 -10.00 -1.42 8.75
N ARG A 440 -10.95 -1.14 7.87
CA ARG A 440 -11.82 -2.16 7.25
C ARG A 440 -10.98 -3.18 6.47
N ASP A 441 -10.07 -2.70 5.62
CA ASP A 441 -9.23 -3.56 4.78
C ASP A 441 -8.27 -4.42 5.62
N ALA A 442 -7.75 -3.87 6.73
CA ALA A 442 -6.95 -4.64 7.69
C ALA A 442 -7.77 -5.76 8.37
N GLU A 443 -9.01 -5.49 8.76
CA GLU A 443 -9.90 -6.51 9.34
C GLU A 443 -10.32 -7.55 8.29
N GLN A 444 -10.57 -7.16 7.04
CA GLN A 444 -10.84 -8.10 5.95
C GLN A 444 -9.64 -9.02 5.67
N ALA A 445 -8.43 -8.48 5.61
CA ALA A 445 -7.21 -9.27 5.47
C ALA A 445 -7.02 -10.25 6.66
N ARG A 446 -7.39 -9.83 7.87
CA ARG A 446 -7.39 -10.70 9.06
C ARG A 446 -8.41 -11.83 8.92
N VAL A 447 -9.61 -11.55 8.42
CA VAL A 447 -10.65 -12.57 8.13
C VAL A 447 -10.13 -13.60 7.14
N GLU A 448 -9.51 -13.18 6.04
CA GLU A 448 -8.92 -14.09 5.06
C GLU A 448 -7.81 -14.97 5.66
N ASP A 449 -6.96 -14.39 6.51
CA ASP A 449 -5.90 -15.16 7.17
C ASP A 449 -6.45 -16.19 8.16
N LEU A 450 -7.45 -15.79 8.96
CA LEU A 450 -8.14 -16.70 9.87
C LEU A 450 -8.84 -17.82 9.10
N ALA A 451 -9.50 -17.51 7.98
CA ALA A 451 -10.13 -18.51 7.12
C ALA A 451 -9.13 -19.55 6.61
N ARG A 452 -7.95 -19.12 6.14
CA ARG A 452 -6.87 -20.03 5.72
C ARG A 452 -6.36 -20.91 6.87
N ARG A 453 -6.19 -20.34 8.07
CA ARG A 453 -5.76 -21.09 9.27
C ARG A 453 -6.80 -22.13 9.68
N ILE A 454 -8.08 -21.76 9.68
CA ILE A 454 -9.20 -22.65 9.98
C ILE A 454 -9.21 -23.82 8.99
N GLN A 455 -9.14 -23.54 7.68
CA GLN A 455 -9.08 -24.58 6.65
C GLN A 455 -7.88 -25.51 6.85
N GLY A 456 -6.70 -24.97 7.16
CA GLY A 456 -5.51 -25.77 7.43
C GLY A 456 -5.63 -26.66 8.67
N ALA A 457 -6.25 -26.16 9.75
CA ALA A 457 -6.50 -26.96 10.95
C ALA A 457 -7.60 -28.01 10.74
N ALA A 458 -8.65 -27.69 9.98
CA ALA A 458 -9.69 -28.65 9.60
C ALA A 458 -9.10 -29.80 8.78
N ALA A 459 -8.33 -29.48 7.74
CA ALA A 459 -7.63 -30.50 6.94
C ALA A 459 -6.61 -31.32 7.75
N ARG A 460 -6.06 -30.77 8.83
CA ARG A 460 -5.24 -31.54 9.81
C ARG A 460 -6.11 -32.47 10.65
N ALA A 461 -7.24 -31.99 11.18
CA ALA A 461 -8.16 -32.79 11.98
C ALA A 461 -8.73 -33.95 11.15
N ASP A 462 -9.12 -33.71 9.90
CA ASP A 462 -9.64 -34.74 9.00
C ASP A 462 -8.61 -35.83 8.71
N ARG A 463 -7.36 -35.44 8.40
CA ARG A 463 -6.27 -36.41 8.20
C ARG A 463 -5.95 -37.22 9.47
N LEU A 464 -6.06 -36.61 10.65
CA LEU A 464 -5.92 -37.32 11.93
C LEU A 464 -7.09 -38.28 12.16
N ALA A 465 -8.32 -37.91 11.78
CA ALA A 465 -9.49 -38.76 11.87
C ALA A 465 -9.43 -39.95 10.90
N GLN A 466 -9.01 -39.72 9.65
CA GLN A 466 -8.74 -40.78 8.68
C GLN A 466 -7.68 -41.76 9.19
N GLU A 467 -6.61 -41.24 9.80
CA GLU A 467 -5.56 -42.05 10.42
C GLU A 467 -6.09 -42.88 11.60
N ALA A 468 -6.99 -42.33 12.42
CA ALA A 468 -7.65 -43.06 13.50
C ALA A 468 -8.55 -44.18 12.97
N GLU A 469 -9.37 -43.90 11.94
CA GLU A 469 -10.27 -44.87 11.33
C GLU A 469 -9.51 -46.00 10.64
N LEU A 470 -8.41 -45.66 9.94
CA LEU A 470 -7.56 -46.65 9.31
C LEU A 470 -6.92 -47.57 10.36
N ARG A 471 -6.51 -47.04 11.51
CA ARG A 471 -6.01 -47.87 12.63
C ARG A 471 -7.09 -48.76 13.24
N ARG A 472 -8.35 -48.32 13.24
CA ARG A 472 -9.50 -49.08 13.76
C ARG A 472 -9.86 -50.27 12.85
N THR A 473 -9.74 -50.08 11.54
CA THR A 473 -10.12 -51.07 10.52
C THR A 473 -8.97 -51.96 10.05
N MET A 474 -7.75 -51.72 10.56
CA MET A 474 -6.53 -52.43 10.19
C MET A 474 -6.54 -53.92 10.63
N PRO A 475 -6.13 -54.86 9.75
CA PRO A 475 -5.93 -56.26 10.13
C PRO A 475 -4.94 -56.40 11.30
N ALA A 476 -5.20 -57.35 12.22
CA ALA A 476 -4.45 -57.48 13.47
C ALA A 476 -2.93 -57.69 13.29
N ASP A 477 -2.53 -58.44 12.27
CA ASP A 477 -1.11 -58.71 11.99
C ASP A 477 -0.39 -57.45 11.50
N GLN A 478 -1.08 -56.65 10.69
CA GLN A 478 -0.57 -55.38 10.22
C GLN A 478 -0.51 -54.33 11.34
N ALA A 479 -1.52 -54.27 12.21
CA ALA A 479 -1.52 -53.39 13.37
C ALA A 479 -0.33 -53.68 14.31
N LYS A 480 0.03 -54.97 14.49
CA LYS A 480 1.22 -55.39 15.25
C LYS A 480 2.52 -54.97 14.56
N ALA A 481 2.62 -55.11 13.24
CA ALA A 481 3.79 -54.70 12.46
C ALA A 481 4.00 -53.17 12.53
N GLU A 482 2.96 -52.38 12.31
CA GLU A 482 3.03 -50.92 12.45
C GLU A 482 3.28 -50.45 13.88
N GLY A 483 2.73 -51.17 14.88
CA GLY A 483 3.03 -50.94 16.29
C GLY A 483 4.51 -51.15 16.62
N ARG A 484 5.15 -52.16 16.04
CA ARG A 484 6.61 -52.38 16.15
C ARG A 484 7.39 -51.27 15.45
N ALA A 485 7.08 -50.97 14.18
CA ALA A 485 7.74 -49.91 13.42
C ALA A 485 7.70 -48.54 14.14
N ARG A 486 6.57 -48.18 14.77
CA ARG A 486 6.45 -46.95 15.59
C ARG A 486 7.34 -46.95 16.81
N ARG A 487 7.42 -48.07 17.54
CA ARG A 487 8.28 -48.20 18.73
C ARG A 487 9.76 -48.15 18.35
N ASP A 488 10.13 -48.79 17.26
CA ASP A 488 11.50 -48.79 16.75
C ASP A 488 11.89 -47.39 16.28
N ALA A 489 11.00 -46.70 15.58
CA ALA A 489 11.19 -45.31 15.20
C ALA A 489 11.32 -44.37 16.42
N ALA A 490 10.47 -44.53 17.44
CA ALA A 490 10.55 -43.77 18.68
C ALA A 490 11.86 -44.04 19.45
N ARG A 491 12.42 -45.26 19.35
CA ARG A 491 13.73 -45.62 19.91
C ARG A 491 14.90 -45.05 19.11
N THR A 492 14.79 -44.97 17.78
CA THR A 492 15.82 -44.38 16.91
C THR A 492 15.77 -42.85 16.85
N ALA A 493 14.69 -42.23 17.32
CA ALA A 493 14.64 -40.78 17.46
C ALA A 493 15.64 -40.36 18.54
N PRO A 494 16.65 -39.51 18.22
CA PRO A 494 17.62 -39.08 19.22
C PRO A 494 16.86 -38.41 20.37
N SER A 495 17.15 -38.84 21.61
CA SER A 495 16.47 -38.26 22.77
C SER A 495 16.70 -36.75 22.75
N THR A 496 15.63 -35.97 22.67
CA THR A 496 15.68 -34.51 22.87
C THR A 496 15.96 -34.15 24.33
N ALA A 497 16.33 -35.13 25.15
CA ALA A 497 16.80 -34.98 26.53
C ALA A 497 18.23 -34.42 26.56
N ARG A 498 18.38 -33.19 26.05
CA ARG A 498 19.28 -32.12 26.51
C ARG A 498 19.24 -30.97 25.49
N ARG A 499 18.07 -30.36 25.31
CA ARG A 499 18.09 -28.90 25.14
C ARG A 499 18.60 -28.34 26.46
N ARG A 500 19.92 -28.13 26.57
CA ARG A 500 20.47 -27.24 27.59
C ARG A 500 19.63 -25.97 27.52
N LYS A 501 18.94 -25.62 28.62
CA LYS A 501 18.31 -24.30 28.75
C LYS A 501 19.36 -23.29 28.28
N ALA A 502 19.05 -22.52 27.24
CA ALA A 502 19.87 -21.37 26.91
C ALA A 502 19.97 -20.55 28.20
N SER A 503 21.20 -20.27 28.65
CA SER A 503 21.40 -19.39 29.80
C SER A 503 20.62 -18.10 29.54
N PRO A 504 19.92 -17.55 30.55
CA PRO A 504 19.22 -16.29 30.39
C PRO A 504 20.21 -15.24 29.85
N PRO A 505 19.76 -14.32 28.98
CA PRO A 505 20.63 -13.24 28.51
C PRO A 505 21.21 -12.50 29.72
N PRO A 506 22.48 -12.07 29.66
CA PRO A 506 23.09 -11.34 30.76
C PRO A 506 22.24 -10.11 31.07
N ARG A 507 22.00 -9.85 32.36
CA ARG A 507 21.39 -8.59 32.78
C ARG A 507 22.28 -7.44 32.30
N ALA A 508 21.67 -6.34 31.90
CA ALA A 508 22.38 -5.15 31.44
C ALA A 508 23.47 -4.77 32.47
N GLY A 509 24.75 -4.83 32.05
CA GLY A 509 25.91 -4.48 32.87
C GLY A 509 26.90 -5.61 33.20
N GLU A 510 26.57 -6.89 32.96
CA GLU A 510 27.53 -7.99 33.23
C GLU A 510 28.44 -8.31 32.03
N GLN A 511 29.76 -8.32 32.26
CA GLN A 511 30.74 -8.68 31.23
C GLN A 511 30.71 -10.19 30.89
N PRO A 512 30.89 -10.56 29.60
CA PRO A 512 30.94 -11.95 29.14
C PRO A 512 31.98 -12.79 29.89
N ALA A 513 31.68 -14.07 30.13
CA ALA A 513 32.50 -14.98 30.96
C ALA A 513 33.96 -15.15 30.48
N HIS A 514 34.25 -14.90 29.20
CA HIS A 514 35.61 -14.98 28.64
C HIS A 514 36.44 -13.69 28.87
N LEU A 515 35.82 -12.61 29.35
CA LEU A 515 36.48 -11.34 29.69
C LEU A 515 36.60 -11.13 31.20
N ARG A 516 36.06 -12.03 32.03
CA ARG A 516 36.23 -11.98 33.48
C ARG A 516 37.68 -12.32 33.82
N ARG A 517 38.44 -11.34 34.33
CA ARG A 517 39.75 -11.61 34.95
C ARG A 517 39.55 -12.61 36.10
N ARG A 518 40.25 -13.75 36.05
CA ARG A 518 40.32 -14.65 37.20
C ARG A 518 40.99 -13.90 38.36
N PRO A 519 40.41 -13.91 39.57
CA PRO A 519 41.12 -13.38 40.74
C PRO A 519 42.40 -14.20 40.98
N PRO A 520 43.45 -13.58 41.55
CA PRO A 520 44.69 -14.29 41.84
C PRO A 520 44.42 -15.44 42.83
N ALA A 521 45.10 -16.55 42.61
CA ALA A 521 45.00 -17.74 43.45
C ALA A 521 45.38 -17.39 44.91
N SER A 522 44.47 -17.68 45.84
CA SER A 522 44.73 -17.60 47.27
C SER A 522 45.64 -18.74 47.69
N GLY A 523 46.96 -18.51 47.67
CA GLY A 523 47.94 -19.47 48.17
C GLY A 523 49.38 -19.10 47.83
N GLY A 524 50.07 -18.39 48.74
CA GLY A 524 51.51 -18.14 48.71
C GLY A 524 51.98 -17.53 50.03
N PRO A 525 53.19 -17.86 50.52
CA PRO A 525 53.47 -18.12 51.94
C PRO A 525 53.63 -16.87 52.81
N GLY A 526 53.35 -17.04 54.11
CA GLY A 526 53.45 -15.99 55.10
C GLY A 526 54.87 -15.64 55.56
N LYS A 527 54.92 -14.54 56.32
CA LYS A 527 56.01 -14.03 57.17
C LYS A 527 57.20 -13.47 56.36
N THR A 528 57.79 -12.30 56.66
CA THR A 528 57.92 -11.57 57.93
C THR A 528 58.59 -10.22 57.69
N ARG A 529 58.39 -9.32 58.67
CA ARG A 529 59.01 -8.01 58.93
C ARG A 529 58.46 -6.81 58.17
#